data_AF-A0A8I0A488-F1
#
_entry.id   AF-A0A8I0A488-F1
#
_cell.length_a   1.000
_cell.length_b   1.000
_cell.length_c   1.000
_cell.angle_alpha   90.00
_cell.angle_beta   90.00
_cell.angle_gamma   90.00
#
_symmetry.space_group_name_H-M   'P 1'
#
loop_
_entity.id
_entity.type
_entity.pdbx_description
1 polymer ?
#
loop_
_entity_poly.entity_id
_entity_poly.type
_entity_poly.pdbx_seq_one_letter_code
_entity_poly.pdbx_strand_id
1 'polypeptide(L)'
;MGIESIIILFGSIGFVLMGFFALYVSTKENRTTKEQKQYIKVNGLLNIAIGAIGTIIGTVSIFYKDSSRIAIIIFIIAIFITTIIQLFISKKYKIK
;
A
#
# COMPACT_ATOMS: atom_id res chain seq x y z
N MET A 1 -17.60 11.40 11.55
CA MET A 1 -16.81 10.65 10.56
C MET A 1 -17.26 11.07 9.16
N GLY A 2 -16.34 11.57 8.34
CA GLY A 2 -16.60 11.80 6.91
C GLY A 2 -16.58 10.46 6.17
N ILE A 3 -17.30 10.36 5.06
CA ILE A 3 -17.25 9.16 4.20
C ILE A 3 -15.82 8.91 3.69
N GLU A 4 -15.04 9.98 3.52
CA GLU A 4 -13.65 9.94 3.11
C GLU A 4 -12.77 9.17 4.12
N SER A 5 -12.99 9.37 5.42
CA SER A 5 -12.26 8.66 6.48
C SER A 5 -12.49 7.15 6.40
N ILE A 6 -13.75 6.75 6.12
CA ILE A 6 -14.12 5.34 5.94
C ILE A 6 -13.39 4.77 4.71
N ILE A 7 -13.42 5.49 3.60
CA ILE A 7 -12.76 5.08 2.35
C ILE A 7 -11.26 4.88 2.58
N ILE A 8 -10.60 5.81 3.28
CA ILE A 8 -9.18 5.70 3.60
C ILE A 8 -8.91 4.44 4.44
N LEU A 9 -9.71 4.18 5.48
CA LEU A 9 -9.53 3.03 6.36
C LEU A 9 -9.76 1.69 5.63
N PHE A 10 -10.82 1.59 4.83
CA PHE A 10 -11.07 0.37 4.03
C PHE A 10 -10.00 0.15 2.97
N GLY A 11 -9.56 1.21 2.28
CA GLY A 11 -8.44 1.14 1.35
C GLY A 11 -7.16 0.67 2.04
N SER A 12 -6.89 1.20 3.23
CA SER A 12 -5.73 0.83 4.06
C SER A 12 -5.73 -0.64 4.44
N ILE A 13 -6.88 -1.18 4.86
CA ILE A 13 -7.04 -2.62 5.12
C ILE A 13 -6.71 -3.43 3.87
N GLY A 14 -7.22 -3.02 2.71
CA GLY A 14 -6.90 -3.67 1.43
C GLY A 14 -5.39 -3.71 1.15
N PHE A 15 -4.70 -2.60 1.35
CA PHE A 15 -3.24 -2.52 1.19
C PHE A 15 -2.48 -3.42 2.17
N VAL A 16 -2.87 -3.45 3.45
CA VAL A 16 -2.26 -4.34 4.45
C VAL A 16 -2.45 -5.81 4.06
N LEU A 17 -3.67 -6.20 3.67
CA LEU A 17 -3.98 -7.57 3.25
C LEU A 17 -3.17 -7.98 2.01
N MET A 18 -3.11 -7.12 0.99
CA MET A 18 -2.29 -7.35 -0.20
C MET A 18 -0.80 -7.45 0.13
N GLY A 19 -0.35 -6.65 1.10
CA GLY A 19 1.01 -6.68 1.61
C GLY A 19 1.37 -8.02 2.26
N PHE A 20 0.55 -8.49 3.19
CA PHE A 20 0.74 -9.80 3.82
C PHE A 20 0.63 -10.95 2.82
N PHE A 21 -0.32 -10.89 1.89
CA PHE A 21 -0.47 -11.89 0.85
C PHE A 21 0.79 -11.99 -0.03
N ALA A 22 1.34 -10.86 -0.47
CA ALA A 22 2.58 -10.83 -1.23
C ALA A 22 3.76 -11.42 -0.43
N LEU A 23 3.90 -11.07 0.85
CA LEU A 23 4.95 -11.66 1.70
C LEU A 23 4.82 -13.18 1.84
N TYR A 24 3.59 -13.67 2.01
CA TYR A 24 3.31 -15.11 2.06
C TYR A 24 3.75 -15.81 0.76
N VAL A 25 3.31 -15.29 -0.39
CA VAL A 25 3.65 -15.82 -1.72
C VAL A 25 5.16 -15.83 -1.95
N SER A 26 5.86 -14.75 -1.58
CA SER A 26 7.32 -14.63 -1.74
C SER A 26 8.11 -15.71 -1.01
N THR A 27 7.53 -16.29 0.05
CA THR A 27 8.17 -17.31 0.90
C THR A 27 7.78 -18.73 0.49
N LYS A 28 6.50 -18.96 0.14
CA LYS A 28 5.93 -20.29 -0.09
C LYS A 28 6.03 -20.80 -1.53
N GLU A 29 6.12 -19.90 -2.52
CA GLU A 29 5.99 -20.32 -3.91
C GLU A 29 7.32 -20.79 -4.52
N ASN A 30 7.36 -22.04 -5.00
CA ASN A 30 8.58 -22.63 -5.58
C ASN A 30 8.77 -22.33 -7.07
N ARG A 31 7.74 -21.77 -7.73
CA ARG A 31 7.76 -21.50 -9.18
C ARG A 31 8.36 -20.15 -9.57
N THR A 32 8.68 -19.30 -8.59
CA THR A 32 9.20 -17.95 -8.81
C THR A 32 10.73 -17.91 -8.70
N THR A 33 11.37 -17.13 -9.58
CA THR A 33 12.82 -16.90 -9.51
C THR A 33 13.18 -16.12 -8.24
N LYS A 34 14.46 -16.16 -7.83
CA LYS A 34 14.93 -15.39 -6.66
C LYS A 34 14.66 -13.89 -6.80
N GLU A 35 14.80 -13.35 -8.01
CA GLU A 35 14.52 -11.95 -8.33
C GLU A 35 13.03 -11.63 -8.20
N GLN A 36 12.16 -12.51 -8.71
CA GLN A 36 10.70 -12.37 -8.57
C GLN A 36 10.27 -12.43 -7.10
N LYS A 37 10.81 -13.37 -6.32
CA LYS A 37 10.54 -13.45 -4.87
C LYS A 37 10.92 -12.16 -4.16
N GLN A 38 12.10 -11.62 -4.47
CA GLN A 38 12.56 -10.37 -3.87
C GLN A 38 11.67 -9.18 -4.27
N TYR A 39 11.27 -9.09 -5.53
CA TYR A 39 10.32 -8.07 -6.00
C TYR A 39 8.97 -8.15 -5.27
N ILE A 40 8.37 -9.34 -5.23
CA ILE A 40 7.09 -9.58 -4.55
C ILE A 40 7.21 -9.20 -3.07
N LYS A 41 8.32 -9.57 -2.42
CA LYS A 41 8.58 -9.22 -1.02
C LYS A 41 8.66 -7.70 -0.82
N VAL A 42 9.40 -6.98 -1.66
CA VAL A 42 9.53 -5.52 -1.56
C VAL A 42 8.18 -4.82 -1.81
N ASN A 43 7.42 -5.26 -2.81
CA ASN A 43 6.07 -4.75 -3.05
C ASN A 43 5.12 -5.04 -1.89
N GLY A 44 5.22 -6.23 -1.29
CA GLY A 44 4.47 -6.59 -0.10
C GLY A 44 4.75 -5.61 1.04
N LEU A 45 6.02 -5.31 1.32
CA LEU A 45 6.41 -4.33 2.33
C LEU A 45 5.91 -2.91 2.03
N LEU A 46 5.98 -2.46 0.77
CA LEU A 46 5.46 -1.16 0.37
C LEU A 46 3.94 -1.04 0.56
N ASN A 47 3.20 -2.11 0.24
CA ASN A 47 1.76 -2.16 0.46
C ASN A 47 1.42 -2.13 1.96
N ILE A 48 2.15 -2.86 2.82
CA ILE A 48 1.97 -2.76 4.27
C ILE A 48 2.26 -1.32 4.76
N ALA A 49 3.33 -0.70 4.28
CA ALA A 49 3.69 0.66 4.66
C ALA A 49 2.59 1.67 4.30
N ILE A 50 2.03 1.58 3.09
CA ILE A 50 0.91 2.43 2.66
C ILE A 50 -0.35 2.16 3.47
N GLY A 51 -0.67 0.89 3.75
CA GLY A 51 -1.77 0.52 4.62
C GLY A 51 -1.61 1.07 6.05
N ALA A 52 -0.41 1.06 6.60
CA ALA A 52 -0.12 1.64 7.92
C ALA A 52 -0.28 3.18 7.90
N ILE A 53 0.32 3.86 6.92
CA ILE A 53 0.19 5.32 6.74
C ILE A 53 -1.27 5.72 6.57
N GLY A 54 -2.00 5.01 5.69
CA GLY A 54 -3.41 5.25 5.46
C GLY A 54 -4.26 5.00 6.71
N THR A 55 -3.94 3.98 7.52
CA THR A 55 -4.63 3.74 8.80
C THR A 55 -4.45 4.91 9.75
N ILE A 56 -3.24 5.46 9.84
CA ILE A 56 -2.95 6.65 10.67
C ILE A 56 -3.73 7.85 10.15
N ILE A 57 -3.63 8.15 8.85
CA ILE A 57 -4.33 9.29 8.23
C ILE A 57 -5.85 9.16 8.41
N GLY A 58 -6.40 7.99 8.13
CA GLY A 58 -7.82 7.67 8.27
C GLY A 58 -8.29 7.85 9.70
N THR A 59 -7.55 7.33 10.67
CA THR A 59 -7.87 7.45 12.11
C THR A 59 -7.85 8.91 12.55
N VAL A 60 -6.81 9.68 12.18
CA VAL A 60 -6.73 11.11 12.49
C VAL A 60 -7.89 11.87 11.85
N SER A 61 -8.24 11.57 10.60
CA SER A 61 -9.31 12.25 9.88
C SER A 61 -10.71 12.08 10.50
N ILE A 62 -10.93 11.05 11.34
CA ILE A 62 -12.19 10.88 12.07
C ILE A 62 -12.45 12.06 13.01
N PHE A 63 -11.39 12.62 13.61
CA PHE A 63 -11.45 13.72 14.56
C PHE A 63 -11.53 15.10 13.88
N TYR A 64 -11.14 15.21 12.62
CA TYR A 64 -11.09 16.48 11.86
C TYR A 64 -12.05 16.45 10.66
N LYS A 65 -13.35 16.55 10.96
CA LYS A 65 -14.45 16.31 10.01
C LYS A 65 -14.41 17.22 8.78
N ASP A 66 -14.00 18.48 8.94
CA ASP A 66 -13.93 19.45 7.83
C ASP A 66 -12.69 19.27 6.94
N SER A 67 -11.68 18.56 7.44
CA SER A 67 -10.41 18.30 6.74
C SER A 67 -10.35 16.90 6.11
N SER A 68 -11.42 16.10 6.18
CA SER A 68 -11.44 14.73 5.66
C SER A 68 -11.17 14.66 4.15
N ARG A 69 -11.58 15.68 3.38
CA ARG A 69 -11.29 15.82 1.95
C ARG A 69 -9.80 16.00 1.66
N ILE A 70 -9.09 16.75 2.50
CA ILE A 70 -7.65 16.93 2.36
C ILE A 70 -6.93 15.62 2.69
N ALA A 71 -7.38 14.91 3.72
CA ALA A 71 -6.82 13.63 4.12
C ALA A 71 -6.89 12.58 3.00
N ILE A 72 -8.02 12.48 2.29
CA ILE A 72 -8.15 11.53 1.16
C ILE A 72 -7.27 11.92 -0.03
N ILE A 73 -7.13 13.21 -0.32
CA ILE A 73 -6.20 13.69 -1.37
C ILE A 73 -4.76 13.30 -1.03
N ILE A 74 -4.32 13.50 0.21
CA ILE A 74 -2.99 13.10 0.69
C ILE A 74 -2.81 11.57 0.54
N PHE A 75 -3.82 10.79 0.91
CA PHE A 75 -3.76 9.34 0.78
C PHE A 75 -3.63 8.88 -0.68
N ILE A 76 -4.39 9.47 -1.61
CA ILE A 76 -4.28 9.19 -3.05
C ILE A 76 -2.89 9.55 -3.58
N ILE A 77 -2.34 10.70 -3.18
CA ILE A 77 -0.98 11.11 -3.58
C ILE A 77 0.06 10.11 -3.07
N ALA A 78 -0.07 9.65 -1.82
CA ALA A 78 0.84 8.65 -1.24
C ALA A 78 0.80 7.33 -2.02
N ILE A 79 -0.39 6.86 -2.41
CA ILE A 79 -0.56 5.68 -3.27
C ILE A 79 0.14 5.91 -4.61
N PHE A 80 -0.11 7.05 -5.26
CA PHE A 80 0.46 7.37 -6.56
C PHE A 80 2.00 7.40 -6.54
N ILE A 81 2.60 8.06 -5.54
CA ILE A 81 4.06 8.07 -5.34
C ILE A 81 4.57 6.64 -5.16
N THR A 82 3.87 5.83 -4.37
CA THR A 82 4.26 4.44 -4.13
C THR A 82 4.21 3.61 -5.41
N THR A 83 3.19 3.79 -6.25
CA THR A 83 3.09 3.12 -7.56
C THR A 83 4.27 3.50 -8.46
N ILE A 84 4.68 4.77 -8.47
CA ILE A 84 5.88 5.21 -9.21
C ILE A 84 7.13 4.50 -8.67
N ILE A 85 7.31 4.46 -7.35
CA ILE A 85 8.44 3.75 -6.72
C ILE A 85 8.42 2.26 -7.10
N GLN A 86 7.25 1.61 -7.06
CA GLN A 86 7.06 0.21 -7.45
C GLN A 86 7.43 -0.02 -8.93
N LEU A 87 7.12 0.90 -9.84
CA LEU A 87 7.52 0.83 -11.25
C LEU A 87 9.03 0.93 -11.44
N PHE A 88 9.73 1.77 -10.67
CA PHE A 88 11.19 1.80 -10.72
C PHE A 88 11.80 0.50 -10.19
N ILE A 89 11.20 -0.06 -9.13
CA ILE A 89 11.61 -1.32 -8.56
C ILE A 89 11.36 -2.49 -9.53
N SER A 90 10.25 -2.52 -10.26
CA SER A 90 9.97 -3.59 -11.23
C SER A 90 11.02 -3.65 -12.34
N LYS A 91 11.45 -2.48 -12.85
CA LYS A 91 12.55 -2.35 -13.82
C LYS A 91 13.86 -2.91 -13.27
N LYS A 92 14.18 -2.66 -11.99
CA LYS A 92 15.38 -3.19 -11.33
C LYS A 92 15.40 -4.72 -11.31
N TYR A 93 14.25 -5.35 -11.09
CA TYR A 93 14.12 -6.81 -11.04
C TYR A 93 13.79 -7.45 -12.41
N LYS A 94 13.88 -6.70 -13.51
CA LYS A 94 13.61 -7.18 -14.89
C LYS A 94 12.28 -7.92 -15.06
N ILE A 95 11.30 -7.59 -14.22
CA ILE A 95 9.94 -8.11 -14.37
C ILE A 95 9.31 -7.29 -15.48
N LYS A 96 9.19 -7.91 -16.66
CA LYS A 96 8.50 -7.37 -17.83
C LYS A 96 6.99 -7.35 -17.59
#